data_AF-A0A8R1EAJ9-F1
#
_entry.id   AF-A0A8R1EAJ9-F1
#
_cell.length_a   1.000
_cell.length_b   1.000
_cell.length_c   1.000
_cell.angle_alpha   90.00
_cell.angle_beta   90.00
_cell.angle_gamma   90.00
#
_symmetry.space_group_name_H-M   'P 1'
#
loop_
_entity.id
_entity.type
_entity.pdbx_description
1 polymer ?
#
loop_
_entity_poly.entity_id
_entity_poly.type
_entity_poly.pdbx_seq_one_letter_code
_entity_poly.pdbx_strand_id
1 'polypeptide(L)'
;MEKMQEREDAAMEIDHGKDSRVASESTSDLGGPTETLWARMTEEEVSIKMRRKLLKGFDEFLRNSVKVEKEVIEKLGFNTTCSKRTKSVVVEPLRQFGEELRGRWAELGGEAWMRPVMNVMRVLNADNADDLERSVIERRNANESAEKLK
;
A
#
# COMPACT_ATOMS: atom_id res chain seq x y z
N MET A 1 17.79 -47.69 68.91
CA MET A 1 17.50 -47.24 67.53
C MET A 1 17.41 -45.71 67.60
N GLU A 2 18.49 -44.91 67.59
CA GLU A 2 19.56 -44.73 66.56
C GLU A 2 18.92 -44.38 65.20
N LYS A 3 19.11 -43.24 64.50
CA LYS A 3 20.20 -42.25 64.29
C LYS A 3 19.56 -40.89 63.87
N MET A 4 20.07 -39.69 64.23
CA MET A 4 21.01 -38.82 63.43
C MET A 4 20.60 -38.66 61.94
N GLN A 5 20.71 -37.56 61.19
CA GLN A 5 21.34 -36.23 61.26
C GLN A 5 21.16 -35.64 59.82
N GLU A 6 20.89 -34.34 59.70
CA GLU A 6 21.26 -33.35 58.63
C GLU A 6 21.32 -33.64 57.10
N ARG A 7 21.15 -32.50 56.35
CA ARG A 7 21.76 -32.12 55.04
C ARG A 7 21.20 -32.84 53.80
N GLU A 8 21.16 -32.29 52.59
CA GLU A 8 21.84 -31.15 51.96
C GLU A 8 21.12 -30.80 50.63
N ASP A 9 21.51 -29.67 50.06
CA ASP A 9 21.07 -29.08 48.79
C ASP A 9 21.15 -30.01 47.57
N ALA A 10 20.20 -29.86 46.63
CA ALA A 10 20.35 -30.30 45.24
C ALA A 10 19.69 -29.29 44.30
N ALA A 11 20.50 -28.37 43.79
CA ALA A 11 20.24 -27.64 42.56
C ALA A 11 20.15 -28.65 41.39
N MET A 12 19.16 -28.51 40.51
CA MET A 12 19.14 -29.21 39.23
C MET A 12 19.18 -28.18 38.11
N GLU A 13 20.27 -28.27 37.36
CA GLU A 13 20.69 -27.46 36.23
C GLU A 13 19.62 -27.31 35.14
N ILE A 14 19.56 -26.12 34.55
CA ILE A 14 18.92 -25.86 33.27
C ILE A 14 20.01 -25.94 32.20
N ASP A 15 20.04 -27.05 31.46
CA ASP A 15 20.83 -27.23 30.25
C ASP A 15 20.18 -26.47 29.09
N HIS A 16 20.84 -25.43 28.58
CA HIS A 16 20.57 -24.87 27.25
C HIS A 16 21.88 -24.86 26.46
N GLY A 17 22.15 -26.02 25.88
CA GLY A 17 23.16 -26.19 24.84
C GLY A 17 22.96 -25.24 23.66
N LYS A 18 23.93 -24.34 23.53
CA LYS A 18 24.74 -24.06 22.33
C LYS A 18 24.10 -23.31 21.16
N ASP A 19 24.59 -22.08 21.03
CA ASP A 19 24.64 -21.21 19.85
C ASP A 19 24.59 -21.97 18.51
N SER A 20 23.52 -21.69 17.78
CA SER A 20 23.38 -21.96 16.35
C SER A 20 22.76 -20.74 15.68
N ARG A 21 23.59 -19.72 15.49
CA ARG A 21 23.55 -18.72 14.41
C ARG A 21 22.30 -18.80 13.51
N VAL A 22 21.21 -18.14 13.93
CA VAL A 22 20.07 -17.91 13.04
C VAL A 22 20.47 -16.77 12.12
N ALA A 23 20.63 -17.09 10.84
CA ALA A 23 20.91 -16.14 9.80
C ALA A 23 19.88 -15.01 9.87
N SER A 24 20.36 -13.77 9.82
CA SER A 24 19.54 -12.61 9.50
C SER A 24 19.10 -12.77 8.05
N GLU A 25 18.03 -13.52 7.85
CA GLU A 25 17.34 -13.62 6.58
C GLU A 25 16.59 -12.30 6.43
N SER A 26 17.23 -11.36 5.74
CA SER A 26 16.58 -10.13 5.29
C SER A 26 15.30 -10.53 4.56
N THR A 27 14.14 -10.32 5.20
CA THR A 27 12.85 -10.37 4.52
C THR A 27 12.69 -9.10 3.70
N SER A 28 13.52 -8.96 2.64
CA SER A 28 13.31 -7.95 1.60
C SER A 28 12.26 -8.39 0.58
N ASP A 29 11.81 -9.64 0.61
CA ASP A 29 10.71 -10.13 -0.24
C ASP A 29 9.36 -10.00 0.47
N LEU A 30 8.96 -8.75 0.75
CA LEU A 30 7.55 -8.41 1.00
C LEU A 30 6.85 -7.90 -0.27
N GLY A 31 7.52 -8.01 -1.42
CA GLY A 31 6.93 -7.76 -2.72
C GLY A 31 5.95 -8.86 -3.12
N GLY A 32 4.69 -8.75 -2.69
CA GLY A 32 3.65 -9.72 -3.07
C GLY A 32 3.54 -9.87 -4.61
N PRO A 33 2.82 -10.88 -5.13
CA PRO A 33 2.68 -11.12 -6.57
C PRO A 33 2.21 -9.89 -7.37
N THR A 34 1.50 -8.97 -6.72
CA THR A 34 1.10 -7.67 -7.25
C THR A 34 2.25 -6.68 -7.32
N GLU A 35 3.09 -6.58 -6.29
CA GLU A 35 4.21 -5.63 -6.23
C GLU A 35 5.34 -6.02 -7.19
N THR A 36 5.61 -7.32 -7.33
CA THR A 36 6.49 -7.87 -8.38
C THR A 36 5.92 -7.70 -9.80
N LEU A 37 4.58 -7.70 -9.96
CA LEU A 37 3.93 -7.36 -11.23
C LEU A 37 4.08 -5.86 -11.54
N TRP A 38 3.87 -4.98 -10.55
CA TRP A 38 4.04 -3.53 -10.72
C TRP A 38 5.49 -3.17 -11.05
N ALA A 39 6.47 -3.76 -10.36
CA ALA A 39 7.90 -3.55 -10.61
C ALA A 39 8.35 -4.06 -11.99
N ARG A 40 7.87 -5.22 -12.43
CA ARG A 40 8.12 -5.71 -13.81
C ARG A 40 7.45 -4.85 -14.88
N MET A 41 6.28 -4.28 -14.58
CA MET A 41 5.56 -3.40 -15.49
C MET A 41 6.18 -2.00 -15.60
N THR A 42 6.92 -1.53 -14.60
CA THR A 42 7.68 -0.28 -14.70
C THR A 42 8.93 -0.41 -15.58
N GLU A 43 9.48 -1.63 -15.72
CA GLU A 43 10.67 -1.91 -16.53
C GLU A 43 10.37 -2.31 -17.99
N GLU A 44 9.16 -2.82 -18.26
CA GLU A 44 8.75 -3.31 -19.59
C GLU A 44 7.76 -2.33 -20.24
N GLU A 45 8.07 -1.78 -21.42
CA GLU A 45 7.22 -0.87 -22.20
C GLU A 45 5.75 -1.34 -22.21
N VAL A 46 4.91 -0.76 -21.35
CA VAL A 46 3.53 -1.21 -21.19
C VAL A 46 2.76 -0.77 -22.43
N SER A 47 2.42 -1.76 -23.28
CA SER A 47 1.61 -1.50 -24.48
C SER A 47 0.35 -0.67 -24.13
N ILE A 48 -0.07 0.20 -25.05
CA ILE A 48 -1.28 1.04 -24.87
C ILE A 48 -2.50 0.20 -24.45
N LYS A 49 -2.60 -1.03 -24.96
CA LYS A 49 -3.66 -1.99 -24.61
C LYS A 49 -3.61 -2.41 -23.15
N MET A 50 -2.42 -2.71 -22.62
CA MET A 50 -2.23 -3.07 -21.22
C MET A 50 -2.47 -1.87 -20.30
N ARG A 51 -1.96 -0.68 -20.65
CA ARG A 51 -2.24 0.58 -19.93
C ARG A 51 -3.75 0.83 -19.77
N ARG A 52 -4.50 0.70 -20.86
CA ARG A 52 -5.97 0.86 -20.83
C ARG A 52 -6.64 -0.15 -19.91
N LYS A 53 -6.16 -1.39 -19.86
CA LYS A 53 -6.71 -2.44 -18.98
C LYS A 53 -6.44 -2.10 -17.50
N LEU A 54 -5.24 -1.63 -17.18
CA LEU A 54 -4.87 -1.21 -15.82
C LEU A 54 -5.73 -0.03 -15.34
N LEU A 55 -5.86 1.01 -16.18
CA LEU A 55 -6.70 2.17 -15.86
C LEU A 55 -8.15 1.77 -15.59
N LYS A 56 -8.71 0.85 -16.39
CA LYS A 56 -10.05 0.28 -16.15
C LYS A 56 -10.17 -0.46 -14.84
N GLY A 57 -9.18 -1.30 -14.50
CA GLY A 57 -9.16 -2.01 -13.23
C GLY A 57 -9.10 -1.05 -12.04
N PHE A 58 -8.34 0.05 -12.16
CA PHE A 58 -8.27 1.07 -11.11
C PHE A 58 -9.59 1.85 -10.94
N ASP A 59 -10.28 2.17 -12.04
CA ASP A 59 -11.61 2.80 -11.98
C ASP A 59 -12.65 1.89 -11.32
N GLU A 60 -12.64 0.60 -11.66
CA GLU A 60 -13.50 -0.39 -11.02
C GLU A 60 -13.18 -0.54 -9.53
N PHE A 61 -11.90 -0.54 -9.15
CA PHE A 61 -11.46 -0.52 -7.75
C PHE A 61 -12.01 0.69 -7.01
N LEU A 62 -11.89 1.89 -7.58
CA LEU A 62 -12.35 3.13 -6.95
C LEU A 62 -13.88 3.15 -6.76
N ARG A 63 -14.64 2.66 -7.74
CA ARG A 63 -16.10 2.48 -7.62
C ARG A 63 -16.47 1.49 -6.52
N ASN A 64 -15.71 0.41 -6.40
CA ASN A 64 -15.94 -0.62 -5.39
C ASN A 64 -15.46 -0.22 -3.99
N SER A 65 -14.65 0.85 -3.85
CA SER A 65 -14.11 1.29 -2.57
C SER A 65 -15.18 1.56 -1.51
N VAL A 66 -16.33 2.12 -1.89
CA VAL A 66 -17.48 2.39 -0.98
C VAL A 66 -18.02 1.07 -0.41
N LYS A 67 -18.14 0.06 -1.27
CA LYS A 67 -18.63 -1.26 -0.87
C LYS A 67 -17.66 -1.92 0.11
N VAL A 68 -16.35 -1.88 -0.20
CA VAL A 68 -15.30 -2.43 0.67
C VAL A 68 -15.29 -1.71 2.02
N GLU A 69 -15.35 -0.38 2.03
CA GLU A 69 -15.42 0.44 3.24
C GLU A 69 -16.60 -0.01 4.14
N LYS A 70 -17.79 -0.17 3.54
CA LYS A 70 -18.98 -0.65 4.24
C LYS A 70 -18.80 -2.07 4.80
N GLU A 71 -18.27 -3.00 4.00
CA GLU A 71 -18.02 -4.38 4.44
C GLU A 71 -17.03 -4.46 5.59
N VAL A 72 -15.98 -3.63 5.58
CA VAL A 72 -15.00 -3.55 6.68
C VAL A 72 -15.66 -3.04 7.95
N ILE A 73 -16.48 -1.99 7.87
CA ILE A 73 -17.21 -1.44 9.02
C ILE A 73 -18.18 -2.49 9.59
N GLU A 74 -18.93 -3.18 8.74
CA GLU A 74 -19.85 -4.25 9.16
C GLU A 74 -19.11 -5.41 9.83
N LYS A 75 -18.03 -5.90 9.21
CA LYS A 75 -17.21 -6.99 9.78
C LYS A 75 -16.56 -6.57 11.10
N LEU A 76 -16.09 -5.34 11.24
CA LEU A 76 -15.60 -4.81 12.51
C LEU A 76 -16.71 -4.82 13.57
N GLY A 77 -17.94 -4.50 13.16
CA GLY A 77 -19.15 -4.60 13.96
C GLY A 77 -19.38 -6.01 14.52
N PHE A 78 -19.40 -7.01 13.65
CA PHE A 78 -19.70 -8.42 13.99
C PHE A 78 -18.58 -9.14 14.73
N ASN A 79 -17.32 -8.89 14.39
CA ASN A 79 -16.18 -9.69 14.88
C ASN A 79 -15.54 -9.12 16.16
N THR A 80 -16.00 -7.98 16.65
CA THR A 80 -15.41 -7.34 17.83
C THR A 80 -16.47 -6.87 18.84
N THR A 81 -16.18 -7.09 20.12
CA THR A 81 -17.02 -6.67 21.26
C THR A 81 -16.62 -5.32 21.86
N CYS A 82 -15.70 -4.59 21.22
CA CYS A 82 -15.20 -3.32 21.74
C CYS A 82 -16.24 -2.18 21.68
N SER A 83 -15.97 -1.11 22.43
CA SER A 83 -16.87 0.04 22.53
C SER A 83 -17.05 0.76 21.18
N LYS A 84 -18.17 1.49 21.02
CA LYS A 84 -18.40 2.36 19.86
C LYS A 84 -17.26 3.36 19.66
N ARG A 85 -16.71 3.92 20.76
CA ARG A 85 -15.59 4.87 20.71
C ARG A 85 -14.35 4.21 20.12
N THR A 86 -14.01 3.01 20.58
CA THR A 86 -12.86 2.24 20.06
C THR A 86 -13.02 1.91 18.58
N LYS A 87 -14.22 1.50 18.15
CA LYS A 87 -14.51 1.25 16.73
C LYS A 87 -14.36 2.54 15.90
N SER A 88 -14.83 3.68 16.42
CA SER A 88 -14.73 4.98 15.74
C SER A 88 -13.29 5.37 15.43
N VAL A 89 -12.36 5.13 16.36
CA VAL A 89 -10.92 5.42 16.16
C VAL A 89 -10.34 4.69 14.94
N VAL A 90 -10.87 3.52 14.59
CA VAL A 90 -10.45 2.76 13.40
C VAL A 90 -11.25 3.18 12.16
N VAL A 91 -12.55 3.42 12.31
CA VAL A 91 -13.46 3.72 11.20
C VAL A 91 -13.26 5.12 10.63
N GLU A 92 -12.97 6.12 11.47
CA GLU A 92 -12.78 7.51 11.01
C GLU A 92 -11.65 7.66 9.99
N PRO A 93 -10.42 7.17 10.24
CA PRO A 93 -9.35 7.21 9.24
C PRO A 93 -9.70 6.49 7.94
N LEU A 94 -10.39 5.34 8.03
CA LEU A 94 -10.82 4.58 6.87
C LEU A 94 -11.80 5.39 6.00
N ARG A 95 -12.77 6.08 6.63
CA ARG A 95 -13.72 6.96 5.95
C ARG A 95 -13.03 8.14 5.29
N GLN A 96 -12.16 8.82 6.04
CA GLN A 96 -11.40 9.96 5.53
C GLN A 96 -10.57 9.57 4.32
N PHE A 97 -9.85 8.45 4.39
CA PHE A 97 -9.09 7.94 3.26
C PHE A 97 -9.98 7.60 2.06
N GLY A 98 -11.10 6.92 2.27
CA GLY A 98 -12.05 6.57 1.21
C GLY A 98 -12.65 7.81 0.53
N GLU A 99 -13.01 8.82 1.31
CA GLU A 99 -13.53 10.10 0.82
C GLU A 99 -12.48 10.87 0.01
N GLU A 100 -11.26 11.00 0.52
CA GLU A 100 -10.17 11.69 -0.19
C GLU A 100 -9.82 10.98 -1.50
N LEU A 101 -9.71 9.65 -1.46
CA LEU A 101 -9.39 8.83 -2.63
C LEU A 101 -10.44 9.01 -3.74
N ARG A 102 -11.73 8.97 -3.40
CA ARG A 102 -12.82 9.19 -4.34
C ARG A 102 -12.93 10.66 -4.78
N GLY A 103 -12.63 11.60 -3.89
CA GLY A 103 -12.60 13.04 -4.18
C GLY A 103 -11.56 13.36 -5.26
N ARG A 104 -10.32 12.89 -5.09
CA ARG A 104 -9.26 13.06 -6.10
C ARG A 104 -9.61 12.40 -7.44
N TRP A 105 -10.26 11.23 -7.41
CA TRP A 105 -10.76 10.60 -8.63
C TRP A 105 -11.83 11.45 -9.33
N ALA A 106 -12.76 12.05 -8.58
CA ALA A 106 -13.76 12.96 -9.12
C ALA A 106 -13.11 14.22 -9.73
N GLU A 107 -12.11 14.80 -9.08
CA GLU A 107 -11.33 15.95 -9.59
C GLU A 107 -10.61 15.64 -10.90
N LEU A 108 -10.15 14.40 -11.10
CA LEU A 108 -9.55 13.93 -12.35
C LEU A 108 -10.57 13.72 -13.49
N GLY A 109 -11.86 13.98 -13.24
CA GLY A 109 -12.93 13.83 -14.21
C GLY A 109 -13.85 12.63 -13.94
N GLY A 110 -13.77 12.03 -12.74
CA GLY A 110 -14.58 10.89 -12.34
C GLY A 110 -14.50 9.79 -13.39
N GLU A 111 -15.63 9.30 -13.89
CA GLU A 111 -15.68 8.21 -14.87
C GLU A 111 -14.99 8.52 -16.22
N ALA A 112 -14.77 9.80 -16.54
CA ALA A 112 -14.17 10.23 -17.80
C ALA A 112 -12.63 10.39 -17.72
N TRP A 113 -12.03 10.26 -16.54
CA TRP A 113 -10.62 10.60 -16.25
C TRP A 113 -9.59 9.91 -17.13
N MET A 114 -9.87 8.66 -17.54
CA MET A 114 -8.92 7.84 -18.31
C MET A 114 -8.56 8.49 -19.65
N ARG A 115 -9.51 9.15 -20.31
CA ARG A 115 -9.29 9.69 -21.66
C ARG A 115 -8.35 10.91 -21.63
N PRO A 116 -8.55 11.91 -20.75
CA PRO A 116 -7.55 12.96 -20.50
C PRO A 116 -6.18 12.39 -20.13
N VAL A 117 -6.09 11.46 -19.18
CA VAL A 117 -4.80 10.89 -18.74
C VAL A 117 -4.07 10.19 -19.88
N MET A 118 -4.75 9.31 -20.63
CA MET A 118 -4.14 8.66 -21.80
C MET A 118 -3.69 9.67 -22.85
N ASN A 119 -4.42 10.76 -23.05
CA ASN A 119 -4.02 11.79 -24.01
C ASN A 119 -2.79 12.56 -23.53
N VAL A 120 -2.69 12.90 -22.25
CA VAL A 120 -1.51 13.55 -21.67
C VAL A 120 -0.30 12.63 -21.77
N MET A 121 -0.42 11.36 -21.37
CA MET A 121 0.66 10.38 -21.51
C MET A 121 1.14 10.26 -22.97
N ARG A 122 0.22 10.21 -23.93
CA ARG A 122 0.56 10.17 -25.35
C ARG A 122 1.28 11.44 -25.83
N VAL A 123 0.81 12.62 -25.41
CA VAL A 123 1.40 13.91 -25.81
C VAL A 123 2.79 14.10 -25.21
N LEU A 124 3.00 13.63 -23.98
CA LEU A 124 4.28 13.71 -23.28
C LEU A 124 5.19 12.52 -23.57
N ASN A 125 4.75 11.56 -24.38
CA ASN A 125 5.45 10.30 -24.64
C ASN A 125 5.89 9.59 -23.33
N ALA A 126 5.00 9.58 -22.34
CA ALA A 126 5.22 8.94 -21.06
C ALA A 126 4.63 7.52 -21.07
N ASP A 127 5.41 6.54 -20.62
CA ASP A 127 5.00 5.13 -20.63
C ASP A 127 4.52 4.64 -19.26
N ASN A 128 5.02 5.23 -18.18
CA ASN A 128 4.59 4.93 -16.81
C ASN A 128 4.27 6.22 -16.01
N ALA A 129 3.93 6.06 -14.73
CA ALA A 129 3.55 7.16 -13.85
C ALA A 129 4.72 8.09 -13.52
N ASP A 130 5.91 7.54 -13.32
CA ASP A 130 7.12 8.30 -12.99
C ASP A 130 7.55 9.17 -14.20
N ASP A 131 7.51 8.60 -15.41
CA ASP A 131 7.77 9.33 -16.65
C ASP A 131 6.76 10.46 -16.84
N LEU A 132 5.49 10.19 -16.54
CA LEU A 132 4.43 11.18 -16.64
C LEU A 132 4.65 12.32 -15.65
N GLU A 133 4.97 12.01 -14.39
CA GLU A 133 5.27 13.01 -13.37
C GLU A 133 6.46 13.88 -13.77
N ARG A 134 7.58 13.25 -14.15
CA ARG A 134 8.79 13.95 -14.62
C ARG A 134 8.48 14.87 -15.79
N SER A 135 7.80 14.34 -16.83
CA SER A 135 7.46 15.10 -18.04
C SER A 135 6.54 16.29 -17.75
N VAL A 136 5.60 16.15 -16.82
CA VAL A 136 4.71 17.24 -16.39
C VAL A 136 5.50 18.32 -15.64
N ILE A 137 6.39 17.94 -14.72
CA ILE A 137 7.24 18.87 -13.96
C ILE A 137 8.19 19.63 -14.90
N GLU A 138 8.89 18.94 -15.79
CA GLU A 138 9.80 19.55 -16.76
C GLU A 138 9.07 20.56 -17.65
N ARG A 139 7.91 20.17 -18.18
CA ARG A 139 7.10 21.06 -19.02
C ARG A 139 6.60 22.29 -18.26
N ARG A 140 6.21 22.12 -16.99
CA ARG A 140 5.80 23.24 -16.13
C ARG A 140 6.95 24.21 -15.91
N ASN A 141 8.12 23.70 -15.52
CA ASN A 141 9.31 24.50 -15.26
C ASN A 141 9.77 25.26 -16.52
N ALA A 142 9.71 24.62 -17.70
CA ALA A 142 10.01 25.26 -18.97
C ALA A 142 9.04 26.41 -19.28
N ASN A 143 7.75 26.23 -18.99
CA ASN A 143 6.73 27.25 -19.22
C ASN A 143 6.89 28.45 -18.27
N GLU A 144 7.15 28.19 -16.98
CA GLU A 144 7.43 29.24 -15.99
C GLU A 144 8.71 30.02 -16.33
N SER A 145 9.72 29.35 -16.90
CA SER A 145 10.96 30.00 -17.36
C SER A 145 10.72 30.89 -18.58
N ALA A 146 9.85 30.46 -19.51
CA ALA A 146 9.49 31.22 -20.70
C ALA A 146 8.63 32.46 -20.38
N GLU A 147 7.80 32.42 -19.34
CA GLU A 147 7.02 33.58 -18.87
C GLU A 147 7.88 34.65 -18.19
N LYS A 148 8.93 34.26 -17.45
CA LYS A 148 9.87 35.20 -16.81
C LYS A 148 10.76 35.98 -17.79
N LEU A 149 10.84 35.51 -19.04
CA LEU A 149 11.63 36.12 -20.12
C LEU A 149 10.81 37.05 -21.02
N LYS A 150 9.50 37.19 -20.77
CA LYS A 150 8.59 38.14 -21.45
C LYS A 150 8.41 39.40 -20.61
#